data_AF-A0A136L0F7-F1
#
_entry.id   AF-A0A136L0F7-F1
#
_cell.length_a   1.000
_cell.length_b   1.000
_cell.length_c   1.000
_cell.angle_alpha   90.00
_cell.angle_beta   90.00
_cell.angle_gamma   90.00
#
_symmetry.space_group_name_H-M   'P 1'
#
loop_
_entity.id
_entity.type
_entity.pdbx_description
1 polymer ?
#
loop_
_entity_poly.entity_id
_entity_poly.type
_entity_poly.pdbx_seq_one_letter_code
_entity_poly.pdbx_strand_id
1 'polypeptide(L)' 'MLKYSQILSADSGWQDLLETYQVKWIIISPNTPLATALQTNSNWILAYQDQITVIYQRSK' A
#
# COMPACT_ATOMS: atom_id res chain seq x y z
N MET A 1 -3.74 -0.68 -19.45
CA MET A 1 -2.41 -0.86 -18.82
C MET A 1 -2.22 0.25 -17.80
N LEU A 2 -1.51 0.02 -16.67
CA LEU A 2 -1.16 0.96 -15.58
C LEU A 2 -1.91 0.86 -14.21
N LYS A 3 -2.61 -0.24 -13.90
CA LYS A 3 -3.21 -0.42 -12.56
C LYS A 3 -2.18 -0.47 -11.43
N TYR A 4 -0.99 -1.02 -11.68
CA TYR A 4 0.08 -1.11 -10.69
C TYR A 4 0.73 0.25 -10.39
N SER A 5 1.03 1.05 -11.42
CA SER A 5 1.59 2.38 -11.23
C SER A 5 0.61 3.33 -10.55
N GLN A 6 -0.68 3.22 -10.87
CA GLN A 6 -1.74 3.98 -10.18
C GLN A 6 -1.75 3.68 -8.66
N ILE A 7 -1.58 2.40 -8.30
CA ILE A 7 -1.49 1.98 -6.89
C ILE A 7 -0.22 2.54 -6.23
N LEU A 8 0.95 2.43 -6.88
CA LEU A 8 2.22 2.92 -6.32
C LEU A 8 2.26 4.44 -6.13
N SER A 9 1.65 5.20 -7.05
CA SER A 9 1.54 6.66 -6.95
C SER A 9 0.52 7.12 -5.91
N ALA A 10 -0.28 6.21 -5.34
CA ALA A 10 -1.44 6.54 -4.52
C ALA A 10 -2.41 7.50 -5.22
N ASP A 11 -2.55 7.37 -6.55
CA ASP A 11 -3.49 8.16 -7.35
C ASP A 11 -4.94 7.77 -7.04
N SER A 12 -5.88 8.69 -7.24
CA SER A 12 -7.32 8.48 -6.99
C SER A 12 -7.81 7.09 -7.41
N GLY A 13 -8.52 6.42 -6.49
CA GLY A 13 -9.08 5.08 -6.72
C GLY A 13 -8.10 3.91 -6.44
N TRP A 14 -6.88 4.17 -5.95
CA TRP A 14 -5.96 3.10 -5.56
C TRP A 14 -6.53 2.20 -4.45
N GLN A 15 -7.28 2.76 -3.50
CA GLN A 15 -7.95 1.98 -2.45
C GLN A 15 -8.94 0.99 -3.05
N ASP A 16 -9.79 1.44 -3.97
CA ASP A 16 -10.78 0.60 -4.64
C ASP A 16 -10.13 -0.52 -5.44
N LEU A 17 -8.94 -0.27 -6.01
CA LEU A 17 -8.16 -1.32 -6.67
C LEU A 17 -7.68 -2.37 -5.66
N LEU A 18 -7.14 -1.96 -4.50
CA LEU A 18 -6.74 -2.90 -3.45
C LEU A 18 -7.93 -3.71 -2.92
N GLU A 19 -9.11 -3.08 -2.83
CA GLU A 19 -10.36 -3.76 -2.48
C GLU A 19 -10.78 -4.79 -3.52
N THR A 20 -10.81 -4.37 -4.79
CA THR A 20 -11.21 -5.21 -5.93
C THR A 20 -10.34 -6.46 -6.01
N TYR A 21 -9.04 -6.32 -5.74
CA TYR A 21 -8.09 -7.43 -5.74
C TYR A 21 -7.98 -8.15 -4.39
N GLN A 22 -8.76 -7.75 -3.38
CA GLN A 22 -8.74 -8.30 -2.03
C GLN A 22 -7.33 -8.38 -1.44
N VAL A 23 -6.53 -7.33 -1.67
CA VAL A 23 -5.14 -7.29 -1.21
C VAL A 23 -5.11 -7.28 0.30
N LYS A 24 -4.33 -8.20 0.89
CA LYS A 24 -4.14 -8.33 2.34
C LYS A 24 -2.75 -7.94 2.81
N TRP A 25 -1.78 -7.94 1.89
CA TRP A 25 -0.37 -7.68 2.15
C TRP A 25 0.17 -6.78 1.05
N ILE A 26 0.94 -5.78 1.44
CA ILE A 26 1.63 -4.87 0.53
C ILE A 26 3.10 -4.85 0.92
N ILE A 27 3.97 -5.11 -0.06
CA ILE A 27 5.43 -5.11 0.10
C ILE A 27 5.97 -4.15 -0.94
N ILE A 28 6.50 -3.01 -0.48
CA ILE A 28 6.93 -1.90 -1.34
C ILE A 28 8.18 -1.23 -0.76
N SER A 29 8.83 -0.37 -1.55
CA SER A 29 9.90 0.48 -1.03
C SER A 29 9.31 1.57 -0.12
N PRO A 30 9.99 1.93 0.99
CA PRO A 30 9.52 2.98 1.90
C PRO A 30 9.44 4.36 1.25
N ASN A 31 10.13 4.57 0.12
CA ASN A 31 10.18 5.86 -0.58
C ASN A 31 9.08 6.03 -1.65
N THR A 32 7.99 5.27 -1.54
CA THR A 32 6.86 5.35 -2.49
C THR A 32 5.72 6.19 -1.91
N PRO A 33 4.96 6.93 -2.74
CA PRO A 33 3.77 7.65 -2.27
C PRO A 33 2.77 6.74 -1.54
N LEU A 34 2.61 5.51 -2.03
CA LEU A 34 1.79 4.49 -1.38
C LEU A 34 2.23 4.17 0.05
N ALA A 35 3.52 4.09 0.34
CA ALA A 35 4.01 3.83 1.70
C ALA A 35 3.55 4.94 2.67
N THR A 36 3.67 6.21 2.27
CA THR A 36 3.19 7.34 3.06
C THR A 36 1.67 7.32 3.24
N ALA A 37 0.92 6.96 2.19
CA ALA A 37 -0.53 6.86 2.25
C ALA A 37 -1.02 5.71 3.16
N LEU A 38 -0.32 4.58 3.18
CA LEU A 38 -0.63 3.45 4.05
C LEU A 38 -0.31 3.72 5.51
N GLN A 39 0.74 4.50 5.80
CA GLN A 39 1.14 4.86 7.16
C GLN A 39 0.04 5.62 7.93
N THR A 40 -0.75 6.44 7.24
CA THR A 40 -1.83 7.23 7.84
C THR A 40 -3.20 6.56 7.76
N ASN A 41 -3.30 5.38 7.13
CA ASN A 41 -4.55 4.68 6.91
C ASN A 41 -4.80 3.60 7.96
N SER A 42 -5.86 3.76 8.77
CA SER A 42 -6.23 2.82 9.84
C SER A 42 -6.58 1.40 9.38
N ASN A 43 -6.88 1.22 8.10
CA ASN A 43 -7.18 -0.10 7.52
C ASN A 43 -5.91 -0.91 7.26
N TRP A 44 -4.72 -0.34 7.47
CA TRP A 44 -3.44 -1.00 7.26
C TRP A 44 -2.57 -0.89 8.52
N ILE A 45 -1.89 -1.97 8.85
CA ILE A 45 -1.00 -2.09 10.00
C ILE A 45 0.40 -2.33 9.47
N LEU A 46 1.38 -1.62 10.02
CA LEU A 46 2.79 -1.87 9.74
C LEU A 46 3.20 -3.22 10.34
N ALA A 47 3.54 -4.17 9.48
CA ALA A 47 4.02 -5.49 9.89
C ALA A 47 5.55 -5.56 9.96
N TYR A 48 6.24 -4.82 9.08
CA TYR A 48 7.70 -4.79 9.02
C TYR A 48 8.21 -3.53 8.31
N GLN A 49 9.38 -3.04 8.70
CA GLN A 49 10.08 -1.95 8.01
C GLN A 49 11.60 -2.08 8.20
N ASP A 50 12.35 -1.92 7.11
CA ASP A 50 13.79 -1.70 7.10
C ASP A 50 14.16 -0.53 6.16
N GLN A 51 15.44 -0.43 5.81
CA GLN A 51 15.95 0.64 4.93
C GLN A 51 15.48 0.54 3.47
N ILE A 52 15.10 -0.64 2.99
CA ILE A 52 14.78 -0.93 1.59
C ILE A 52 13.33 -1.36 1.36
N THR A 53 12.65 -1.87 2.39
CA THR A 53 11.34 -2.52 2.31
C THR A 53 10.44 -2.11 3.46
N VAL A 54 9.17 -1.89 3.15
CA VAL A 54 8.08 -1.78 4.13
C VAL A 54 6.98 -2.77 3.79
N ILE A 55 6.45 -3.42 4.82
CA ILE A 55 5.36 -4.40 4.70
C ILE A 55 4.16 -3.92 5.52
N TYR A 56 3.03 -3.77 4.84
CA TYR A 56 1.74 -3.50 5.47
C TYR A 56 0.84 -4.73 5.36
N GLN A 57 0.14 -5.02 6.45
CA GLN A 57 -0.93 -6.00 6.51
C GLN A 57 -2.26 -5.28 6.70
N ARG A 58 -3.30 -5.76 6.04
CA ARG A 58 -4.64 -5.23 6.23
C ARG A 58 -5.13 -5.49 7.66
N SER A 59 -5.58 -4.42 8.33
CA SER A 59 -6.30 -4.48 9.60
C SER A 59 -7.62 -5.22 9.36
N LYS A 60 -8.02 -6.06 10.32
CA LYS A 60 -9.16 -6.99 10.21
C LYS A 60 -10.44 -6.35 9.67
#